data_AF-A0A2M8KYJ7-F1
#
_entry.id   AF-A0A2M8KYJ7-F1
#
_cell.length_a   1.000
_cell.length_b   1.000
_cell.length_c   1.000
_cell.angle_alpha   90.00
_cell.angle_beta   90.00
_cell.angle_gamma   90.00
#
_symmetry.space_group_name_H-M   'P 1'
#
loop_
_entity.id
_entity.type
_entity.pdbx_description
1 polymer ?
#
loop_
_entity_poly.entity_id
_entity_poly.type
_entity_poly.pdbx_seq_one_letter_code
_entity_poly.pdbx_strand_id
1 'polypeptide(L)' 'RKEIDKLIAAKGQGNTIVPLELMTRSHYIKLRIAVGRGKKHYDKRETLKRRQQERDIERQIL' A
#
# COMPACT_ATOMS: atom_id res chain seq x y z
N ARG A 1 -11.66 -1.37 24.14
CA ARG A 1 -10.45 -0.79 23.51
C ARG A 1 -9.58 -1.80 22.74
N LYS A 2 -9.85 -3.11 22.82
CA LYS A 2 -9.04 -4.19 22.20
C LYS A 2 -8.62 -3.98 20.74
N GLU A 3 -9.45 -3.42 19.86
CA GLU A 3 -9.07 -3.17 18.46
C GLU A 3 -8.07 -2.02 18.29
N ILE A 4 -8.19 -0.98 19.12
CA ILE A 4 -7.26 0.16 19.11
C ILE A 4 -5.88 -0.32 19.56
N ASP A 5 -5.83 -1.15 20.62
CA ASP A 5 -4.58 -1.71 21.13
C ASP A 5 -3.92 -2.64 20.10
N LYS A 6 -4.71 -3.43 19.36
CA LYS A 6 -4.23 -4.25 18.23
C LYS A 6 -3.65 -3.41 17.10
N LEU A 7 -4.29 -2.29 16.74
CA LEU A 7 -3.80 -1.39 15.69
C LEU A 7 -2.52 -0.66 16.11
N ILE A 8 -2.42 -0.27 17.38
CA ILE A 8 -1.20 0.34 17.94
C ILE A 8 -0.05 -0.66 17.93
N ALA A 9 -0.30 -1.91 18.33
CA ALA A 9 0.69 -2.98 18.24
C ALA A 9 1.10 -3.28 16.79
N ALA A 10 0.16 -3.23 15.85
CA ALA A 10 0.40 -3.48 14.43
C ALA A 10 1.20 -2.36 13.73
N LYS A 11 1.32 -1.16 14.32
CA LYS A 11 2.17 -0.06 13.85
C LYS A 11 3.67 -0.30 14.06
N GLY A 12 4.05 -1.38 14.75
CA GLY A 12 5.44 -1.78 14.96
C GLY A 12 6.16 -2.18 13.66
N GLN A 13 7.44 -1.81 13.55
CA GLN A 13 8.42 -2.24 12.52
C GLN A 13 7.90 -2.30 11.08
N GLY A 14 7.82 -1.15 10.42
CA GLY A 14 7.66 -1.05 8.96
C GLY A 14 6.24 -1.31 8.42
N ASN A 15 5.27 -1.49 9.31
CA ASN A 15 3.86 -1.58 8.98
C ASN A 15 3.18 -0.21 9.12
N THR A 16 2.41 0.17 8.12
CA THR A 16 1.65 1.42 8.05
C THR A 16 0.16 1.10 7.96
N ILE A 17 -0.64 1.88 8.69
CA ILE A 17 -2.11 1.83 8.59
C ILE A 17 -2.51 2.72 7.41
N VAL A 18 -3.22 2.15 6.45
CA VAL A 18 -3.63 2.84 5.22
C VAL A 18 -5.16 2.75 5.08
N PRO A 19 -5.84 3.88 4.82
CA PRO A 19 -7.24 3.85 4.46
C PRO A 19 -7.40 3.26 3.05
N LEU A 20 -8.26 2.26 2.92
CA LEU A 20 -8.61 1.67 1.63
C LEU A 20 -9.77 2.43 1.00
N GLU A 21 -10.85 2.62 1.76
CA GLU A 21 -12.11 3.17 1.23
C GLU A 21 -12.86 3.96 2.29
N LEU A 22 -13.53 5.02 1.83
CA LEU A 22 -14.48 5.82 2.58
C LEU A 22 -15.89 5.44 2.12
N MET A 23 -16.65 4.81 3.01
CA MET A 23 -18.04 4.43 2.76
C MET A 23 -18.96 5.41 3.48
N THR A 24 -19.61 6.28 2.73
CA THR A 24 -20.65 7.17 3.25
C THR A 24 -21.97 6.40 3.26
N ARG A 25 -22.53 6.14 4.45
CA ARG A 25 -23.88 5.58 4.60
C ARG A 25 -24.70 6.49 5.50
N SER A 26 -25.69 7.14 4.89
CA SER A 26 -26.62 8.04 5.57
C SER A 26 -25.87 9.11 6.38
N HIS A 27 -25.94 9.09 7.71
CA HIS A 27 -25.33 10.09 8.60
C HIS A 27 -23.93 9.75 9.10
N TYR A 28 -23.36 8.61 8.69
CA TYR A 28 -22.05 8.16 9.14
C TYR A 28 -21.09 7.88 7.97
N ILE A 29 -19.84 8.25 8.17
CA ILE A 29 -18.73 7.88 7.29
C ILE A 29 -18.02 6.70 7.95
N LYS A 30 -18.05 5.54 7.28
CA LYS A 30 -17.28 4.36 7.68
C LYS A 30 -15.99 4.34 6.88
N LEU A 31 -14.87 4.19 7.57
CA LEU A 31 -13.55 4.05 6.96
C LEU A 31 -13.14 2.59 7.00
N ARG A 32 -12.77 2.02 5.85
CA ARG A 32 -12.11 0.71 5.78
C ARG A 32 -10.60 0.95 5.86
N ILE A 33 -9.96 0.43 6.91
CA ILE A 33 -8.51 0.54 7.12
C ILE A 33 -7.85 -0.82 6.99
N ALA A 34 -6.63 -0.83 6.47
CA ALA A 34 -5.78 -2.01 6.40
C ALA A 34 -4.39 -1.69 6.95
N VAL A 35 -3.69 -2.73 7.41
CA VAL A 35 -2.29 -2.65 7.83
C VAL A 35 -1.44 -3.28 6.73
N GLY A 36 -0.49 -2.51 6.19
CA GLY A 36 0.41 -2.98 5.13
C GLY A 36 1.86 -2.69 5.46
N ARG A 37 2.77 -3.56 5.03
CA ARG A 37 4.22 -3.33 5.14
C ARG A 37 4.73 -2.56 3.92
N GLY A 38 5.51 -1.51 4.15
CA GLY A 38 6.19 -0.82 3.05
C GLY A 38 7.15 -1.76 2.29
N LYS A 39 7.12 -1.72 0.95
CA LYS A 39 8.02 -2.52 0.11
C LYS A 39 9.49 -2.11 0.36
N LYS A 40 10.39 -3.08 0.55
CA LYS A 40 11.81 -2.81 0.80
C LYS A 40 12.43 -2.05 -0.38
N HIS A 41 13.41 -1.18 -0.11
CA HIS A 41 14.07 -0.37 -1.15
C HIS A 41 14.75 -1.21 -2.24
N TYR A 42 15.21 -2.41 -1.88
CA TYR A 42 15.79 -3.37 -2.83
C TYR A 42 14.78 -3.77 -3.91
N ASP A 43 13.58 -4.20 -3.52
CA ASP A 43 12.54 -4.64 -4.45
C ASP A 43 12.01 -3.49 -5.33
N LYS A 44 12.15 -2.22 -4.90
CA LYS A 44 11.81 -1.05 -5.71
C LYS A 44 12.74 -0.91 -6.91
N ARG A 45 14.04 -1.19 -6.75
CA ARG A 45 15.03 -1.12 -7.85
C ARG A 45 14.75 -2.17 -8.91
N GLU A 46 14.41 -3.40 -8.50
CA GLU A 46 14.06 -4.48 -9.43
C GLU A 46 12.76 -4.15 -10.19
N THR A 47 11.74 -3.66 -9.48
CA THR A 47 10.47 -3.24 -10.12
C THR A 47 10.68 -2.10 -11.11
N LEU A 48 11.54 -1.13 -10.77
CA LEU A 48 11.87 0.00 -11.67
C LEU A 48 12.64 -0.48 -12.90
N LYS A 49 13.61 -1.39 -12.74
CA LYS A 49 14.34 -1.97 -13.87
C LYS A 49 13.40 -2.72 -14.81
N ARG A 50 12.50 -3.56 -14.29
CA ARG A 50 11.52 -4.30 -15.09
C ARG A 50 10.58 -3.38 -15.86
N ARG A 51 10.04 -2.34 -15.21
CA ARG A 51 9.21 -1.33 -15.89
C ARG A 51 9.95 -0.56 -16.97
N GLN A 52 11.23 -0.27 -16.76
CA GLN A 52 12.05 0.42 -17.75
C GLN A 52 12.30 -0.48 -18.97
N GLN A 53 12.65 -1.75 -18.73
CA GLN A 53 12.83 -2.75 -19.79
C GLN A 53 11.56 -2.96 -20.61
N GLU A 54 10.40 -3.08 -19.97
CA GLU A 54 9.11 -3.19 -20.66
C GLU A 54 8.84 -1.98 -21.58
N ARG A 55 9.11 -0.75 -21.11
CA ARG A 55 8.97 0.47 -21.92
C ARG A 55 9.96 0.54 -23.08
N ASP A 56 11.19 0.10 -22.89
CA ASP A 56 12.22 0.14 -23.93
C ASP A 56 11.93 -0.90 -25.02
N ILE A 57 11.42 -2.08 -24.66
CA ILE A 57 10.94 -3.10 -25.61
C ILE A 57 9.75 -2.56 -26.42
N GLU A 58 8.77 -1.96 -25.76
CA GLU A 58 7.58 -1.39 -26.42
C GLU A 58 7.96 -0.28 -27.42
N ARG A 59 9.02 0.51 -27.12
CA ARG A 59 9.56 1.53 -28.03
C ARG A 59 10.35 0.98 -29.21
N GLN A 60 10.97 -0.20 -29.10
CA GLN A 60 11.74 -0.81 -30.18
C GLN A 60 10.86 -1.56 -31.20
N ILE A 61 9.61 -1.87 -30.83
CA ILE A 61 8.65 -2.59 -31.70
C ILE A 61 7.84 -1.62 -32.60
N LEU A 62 7.91 -0.30 -32.33
CA LEU A 62 7.34 0.78 -33.13
C LEU A 62 8.35 1.31 -34.16
#